data_AF-A0A1F2TBW3-F1
#
_entry.id   AF-A0A1F2TBW3-F1
#
_cell.length_a   1.000
_cell.length_b   1.000
_cell.length_c   1.000
_cell.angle_alpha   90.00
_cell.angle_beta   90.00
_cell.angle_gamma   90.00
#
_symmetry.space_group_name_H-M   'P 1'
#
loop_
_entity.id
_entity.type
_entity.pdbx_description
1 polymer ?
#
loop_
_entity_poly.entity_id
_entity_poly.type
_entity_poly.pdbx_seq_one_letter_code
_entity_poly.pdbx_strand_id
1 'polypeptide(L)'
;MGAASVYERRLKQAKDTDALIFPEHHRDAFRELLEAAHLRRHPKSGFDRNFKSLRATSISFRILNNPELNLQIIARNAGTSVVMIDEFYAKRLTAVMNKNDLSAVPKRQVRKSLQEADEAGVKSNTRARRSQ
;
A
#
# COMPACT_ATOMS: atom_id res chain seq x y z
N MET A 1 -23.53 -0.53 4.53
CA MET A 1 -23.44 -1.50 3.41
C MET A 1 -22.31 -1.04 2.48
N GLY A 2 -21.22 -1.81 2.35
CA GLY A 2 -20.06 -1.46 1.52
C GLY A 2 -20.00 -2.22 0.19
N ALA A 3 -19.15 -1.81 -0.75
CA ALA A 3 -19.06 -2.44 -2.08
C ALA A 3 -18.73 -3.96 -2.03
N ALA A 4 -17.87 -4.39 -1.08
CA ALA A 4 -17.54 -5.80 -0.87
C ALA A 4 -18.78 -6.65 -0.51
N SER A 5 -19.65 -6.13 0.35
CA SER A 5 -20.89 -6.85 0.74
C SER A 5 -21.86 -7.04 -0.43
N VAL A 6 -21.88 -6.11 -1.39
CA VAL A 6 -22.70 -6.24 -2.61
C VAL A 6 -22.14 -7.31 -3.53
N TYR A 7 -20.81 -7.35 -3.69
CA TYR A 7 -20.12 -8.39 -4.45
C TYR A 7 -20.36 -9.78 -3.85
N GLU A 8 -20.10 -9.96 -2.55
CA GLU A 8 -20.30 -11.24 -1.87
C GLU A 8 -21.75 -11.72 -1.95
N ARG A 9 -22.71 -10.80 -1.81
CA ARG A 9 -24.13 -11.10 -1.99
C ARG A 9 -24.43 -11.60 -3.41
N ARG A 10 -23.91 -10.91 -4.43
CA ARG A 10 -24.12 -11.33 -5.83
C ARG A 10 -23.42 -12.63 -6.15
N LEU A 11 -22.22 -12.85 -5.63
CA LEU A 11 -21.49 -14.11 -5.78
C LEU A 11 -22.27 -15.28 -5.19
N LYS A 12 -22.87 -15.11 -4.00
CA LYS A 12 -23.74 -16.13 -3.38
C LYS A 12 -25.04 -16.38 -4.17
N GLN A 13 -25.51 -15.39 -4.92
CA GLN A 13 -26.74 -15.47 -5.71
C GLN A 13 -26.50 -15.95 -7.14
N ALA A 14 -25.26 -15.96 -7.60
CA ALA A 14 -24.89 -16.45 -8.92
C ALA A 14 -25.12 -17.98 -8.96
N LYS A 15 -26.04 -18.40 -9.83
CA LYS A 15 -26.39 -19.82 -10.02
C LYS A 15 -25.53 -20.48 -11.10
N ASP A 16 -25.01 -19.69 -12.02
CA ASP A 16 -24.23 -20.12 -13.16
C ASP A 16 -22.80 -19.60 -12.99
N THR A 17 -21.83 -20.49 -13.18
CA THR A 17 -20.40 -20.22 -13.02
C THR A 17 -19.87 -19.30 -14.12
N ASP A 18 -20.49 -19.34 -15.31
CA ASP A 18 -20.06 -18.54 -16.46
C ASP A 18 -20.78 -17.17 -16.54
N ALA A 19 -21.75 -16.91 -15.65
CA ALA A 19 -22.47 -15.65 -15.64
C ALA A 19 -21.64 -14.49 -15.08
N LEU A 20 -21.73 -13.33 -15.74
CA LEU A 20 -21.11 -12.10 -15.26
C LEU A 20 -21.70 -11.68 -13.90
N ILE A 21 -20.83 -11.44 -12.91
CA ILE A 21 -21.23 -10.96 -11.58
C ILE A 21 -21.94 -9.59 -11.66
N PHE A 22 -21.57 -8.77 -12.65
CA PHE A 22 -22.22 -7.52 -12.99
C PHE A 22 -22.74 -7.60 -14.43
N PRO A 23 -24.06 -7.80 -14.62
CA PRO A 23 -24.64 -7.97 -15.95
C PRO A 23 -24.53 -6.72 -16.83
N GLU A 24 -24.54 -5.54 -16.21
CA GLU A 24 -24.51 -4.26 -16.93
C GLU A 24 -23.27 -3.44 -16.62
N HIS A 25 -22.89 -2.61 -17.59
CA HIS A 25 -21.75 -1.72 -17.45
C HIS A 25 -22.15 -0.43 -16.74
N HIS A 26 -21.59 -0.19 -15.55
CA HIS A 26 -21.98 0.96 -14.73
C HIS A 26 -21.41 2.32 -15.16
N ARG A 27 -20.82 2.43 -16.37
CA ARG A 27 -20.06 3.61 -16.83
C ARG A 27 -20.90 4.89 -16.80
N ASP A 28 -22.11 4.80 -17.34
CA ASP A 28 -23.01 5.95 -17.47
C ASP A 28 -23.61 6.34 -16.13
N ALA A 29 -24.03 5.37 -15.33
CA ALA A 29 -24.51 5.62 -13.96
C ALA A 29 -23.47 6.33 -13.09
N PHE A 30 -22.19 5.96 -13.20
CA PHE A 30 -21.12 6.66 -12.46
C PHE A 30 -20.85 8.06 -13.02
N ARG A 31 -20.96 8.25 -14.34
CA ARG A 31 -20.86 9.58 -14.94
C ARG A 31 -21.98 10.48 -14.39
N GLU A 32 -23.22 10.01 -14.42
CA GLU A 32 -24.38 10.73 -13.89
C GLU A 32 -24.22 11.07 -12.40
N LEU A 33 -23.72 10.11 -11.60
CA LEU A 33 -23.38 10.35 -10.20
C LEU A 33 -22.34 11.47 -10.04
N LEU A 34 -21.30 11.49 -10.88
CA LEU A 34 -20.27 12.53 -10.84
C LEU A 34 -20.81 13.90 -11.27
N GLU A 35 -21.73 13.96 -12.23
CA GLU A 35 -22.41 15.20 -12.62
C GLU A 35 -23.28 15.72 -11.47
N ALA A 36 -24.12 14.85 -10.89
CA ALA A 36 -25.00 15.18 -9.77
C ALA A 36 -24.22 15.64 -8.52
N ALA A 37 -23.04 15.08 -8.28
CA ALA A 37 -22.16 15.49 -7.19
C ALA A 37 -21.30 16.73 -7.52
N HIS A 38 -21.40 17.28 -8.73
CA HIS A 38 -20.52 18.35 -9.24
C HIS A 38 -19.03 17.99 -9.17
N LEU A 39 -18.71 16.70 -9.33
CA LEU A 39 -17.36 16.14 -9.28
C LEU A 39 -16.87 15.67 -10.65
N ARG A 40 -17.67 15.78 -11.71
CA ARG A 40 -17.25 15.36 -13.04
C ARG A 40 -16.01 16.11 -13.51
N ARG A 41 -16.04 17.44 -13.52
CA ARG A 41 -14.92 18.24 -14.02
C ARG A 41 -14.00 18.64 -12.87
N HIS A 42 -12.70 18.40 -13.04
CA HIS A 42 -11.72 18.83 -12.06
C HIS A 42 -11.43 20.34 -12.24
N PRO A 43 -11.66 21.18 -11.20
CA PRO A 43 -11.63 22.63 -11.36
C PRO A 43 -10.24 23.19 -11.73
N LYS A 44 -9.17 22.56 -11.24
CA LYS A 44 -7.79 23.05 -11.46
C LYS A 44 -7.10 22.50 -12.71
N SER A 45 -7.53 21.35 -13.21
CA SER A 45 -6.81 20.63 -14.27
C SER A 45 -7.61 20.49 -15.55
N GLY A 46 -8.90 20.85 -15.53
CA GLY A 46 -9.80 20.74 -16.68
C GLY A 46 -10.15 19.30 -17.06
N PHE A 47 -9.57 18.30 -16.40
CA PHE A 47 -9.83 16.90 -16.71
C PHE A 47 -11.18 16.42 -16.17
N ASP A 48 -11.81 15.61 -16.98
CA ASP A 48 -13.12 15.02 -16.74
C ASP A 48 -12.96 13.64 -16.05
N ARG A 49 -13.34 13.55 -14.77
CA ARG A 49 -13.25 12.35 -13.92
C ARG A 49 -14.19 11.27 -14.41
N ASN A 50 -13.72 10.04 -14.51
CA ASN A 50 -14.52 8.88 -14.92
C ASN A 50 -14.12 7.65 -14.09
N PHE A 51 -14.59 6.46 -14.46
CA PHE A 51 -14.23 5.22 -13.76
C PHE A 51 -12.72 5.03 -13.55
N LYS A 52 -11.89 5.44 -14.52
CA LYS A 52 -10.43 5.33 -14.43
C LYS A 52 -9.87 6.20 -13.30
N SER A 53 -10.55 7.29 -12.94
CA SER A 53 -10.17 8.16 -11.82
C SER A 53 -10.24 7.42 -10.49
N LEU A 54 -11.13 6.43 -10.32
CA LEU A 54 -11.20 5.62 -9.10
C LEU A 54 -9.89 4.85 -8.85
N ARG A 55 -9.24 4.35 -9.91
CA ARG A 55 -7.95 3.67 -9.79
C ARG A 55 -6.90 4.62 -9.20
N ALA A 56 -6.78 5.81 -9.78
CA ALA A 56 -5.81 6.79 -9.30
C ALA A 56 -6.08 7.17 -7.84
N THR A 57 -7.33 7.45 -7.50
CA THR A 57 -7.76 7.80 -6.15
C THR A 57 -7.49 6.68 -5.14
N SER A 58 -7.79 5.42 -5.49
CA SER A 58 -7.58 4.28 -4.60
C SER A 58 -6.09 3.98 -4.35
N ILE A 59 -5.23 4.12 -5.37
CA ILE A 59 -3.77 3.99 -5.21
C ILE A 59 -3.26 5.09 -4.27
N SER A 60 -3.63 6.35 -4.50
CA SER A 60 -3.24 7.47 -3.64
C SER A 60 -3.69 7.25 -2.19
N PHE A 61 -4.94 6.85 -1.96
CA PHE A 61 -5.43 6.62 -0.60
C PHE A 61 -4.71 5.45 0.10
N ARG A 62 -4.32 4.40 -0.62
CA ARG A 62 -3.56 3.30 -0.02
C ARG A 62 -2.21 3.76 0.49
N ILE A 63 -1.51 4.60 -0.29
CA ILE A 63 -0.21 5.17 0.10
C ILE A 63 -0.39 6.15 1.26
N LEU A 64 -1.37 7.06 1.18
CA LEU A 64 -1.60 8.09 2.20
C LEU A 64 -2.05 7.51 3.55
N ASN A 65 -2.93 6.52 3.54
CA ASN A 65 -3.48 5.94 4.77
C ASN A 65 -2.56 4.87 5.38
N ASN A 66 -1.56 4.40 4.64
CA ASN A 66 -0.63 3.36 5.10
C ASN A 66 0.81 3.74 4.68
N PRO A 67 1.44 4.70 5.36
CA PRO A 67 2.77 5.18 4.99
C PRO A 67 3.85 4.10 5.05
N GLU A 68 3.70 3.12 5.94
CA GLU A 68 4.60 1.96 6.10
C GLU A 68 4.44 0.88 5.02
N LEU A 69 3.47 1.03 4.11
CA LEU A 69 3.08 -0.03 3.20
C LEU A 69 4.03 -0.08 1.99
N ASN A 70 4.65 -1.23 1.78
CA ASN A 70 5.62 -1.42 0.71
C ASN A 70 4.98 -1.20 -0.69
N LEU A 71 5.58 -0.31 -1.49
CA LEU A 71 5.14 0.02 -2.85
C LEU A 71 5.04 -1.23 -3.76
N GLN A 72 5.83 -2.27 -3.51
CA GLN A 72 5.75 -3.56 -4.23
C GLN A 72 4.38 -4.23 -4.08
N ILE A 73 3.77 -4.16 -2.89
CA ILE A 73 2.46 -4.74 -2.62
C ILE A 73 1.38 -3.96 -3.37
N ILE A 74 1.49 -2.63 -3.38
CA ILE A 74 0.59 -1.73 -4.09
C ILE A 74 0.70 -1.95 -5.61
N ALA A 75 1.92 -2.03 -6.13
CA ALA A 75 2.20 -2.29 -7.54
C ALA A 75 1.61 -3.63 -8.00
N ARG A 76 1.76 -4.70 -7.19
CA ARG A 76 1.16 -6.01 -7.47
C ARG A 76 -0.36 -5.97 -7.47
N ASN A 77 -0.99 -5.32 -6.49
CA ASN A 77 -2.45 -5.19 -6.45
C ASN A 77 -3.00 -4.34 -7.60
N ALA A 78 -2.28 -3.27 -7.95
CA ALA A 78 -2.66 -2.40 -9.03
C ALA A 78 -2.36 -3.03 -10.41
N GLY A 79 -1.42 -3.96 -10.54
CA GLY A 79 -0.98 -4.47 -11.84
C GLY A 79 -0.21 -3.41 -12.63
N THR A 80 0.70 -2.68 -11.98
CA THR A 80 1.60 -1.72 -12.62
C THR A 80 3.00 -1.80 -12.00
N SER A 81 4.00 -1.15 -12.59
CA SER A 81 5.36 -1.19 -12.06
C SER A 81 5.49 -0.29 -10.84
N VAL A 82 6.43 -0.63 -9.95
CA VAL A 82 6.75 0.22 -8.79
C VAL A 82 7.22 1.60 -9.22
N VAL A 83 7.97 1.69 -10.32
CA VAL A 83 8.42 2.97 -10.90
C VAL A 83 7.22 3.85 -11.25
N MET A 84 6.18 3.29 -11.87
CA MET A 84 4.96 4.04 -12.20
C MET A 84 4.18 4.45 -10.94
N ILE A 85 4.19 3.64 -9.87
CA ILE A 85 3.59 4.04 -8.60
C ILE A 85 4.36 5.22 -7.99
N ASP A 86 5.68 5.14 -8.00
CA ASP A 86 6.56 6.14 -7.40
C ASP A 86 6.42 7.49 -8.11
N GLU A 87 6.55 7.52 -9.44
CA GLU A 87 6.53 8.76 -10.23
C GLU A 87 5.19 9.49 -10.20
N PHE A 88 4.07 8.76 -10.31
CA PHE A 88 2.75 9.37 -10.50
C PHE A 88 2.01 9.63 -9.19
N TYR A 89 2.30 8.82 -8.14
CA TYR A 89 1.57 8.85 -6.87
C TYR A 89 2.48 9.21 -5.70
N ALA A 90 3.57 8.46 -5.48
CA ALA A 90 4.40 8.65 -4.28
C ALA A 90 5.21 9.95 -4.30
N LYS A 91 5.60 10.44 -5.49
CA LYS A 91 6.31 11.72 -5.70
C LYS A 91 5.62 12.94 -5.06
N ARG A 92 4.32 12.86 -4.79
CA ARG A 92 3.54 13.95 -4.17
C ARG A 92 3.40 13.82 -2.65
N LEU A 93 3.89 12.73 -2.04
CA LEU A 93 4.06 12.68 -0.59
C LEU A 93 5.19 13.63 -0.23
N THR A 94 4.83 14.76 0.35
CA THR A 94 5.77 15.81 0.75
C THR A 94 6.53 15.37 2.00
N ALA A 95 7.75 15.90 2.17
CA ALA A 95 8.60 15.67 3.36
C ALA A 95 7.93 15.98 4.71
N VAL A 96 6.82 16.72 4.69
CA VAL A 96 5.98 17.00 5.87
C VAL A 96 5.25 15.73 6.37
N MET A 97 4.89 14.81 5.47
CA MET A 97 4.17 13.56 5.83
C MET A 97 5.09 12.53 6.48
N ASN A 98 6.36 12.48 6.09
CA ASN A 98 7.37 11.56 6.62
C ASN A 98 8.46 12.29 7.42
N LYS A 99 8.11 13.40 8.09
CA LYS A 99 9.07 14.23 8.83
C LYS A 99 9.82 13.41 9.89
N ASN A 100 9.12 12.48 10.54
CA ASN A 100 9.69 11.63 11.58
C ASN A 100 10.70 10.63 11.02
N ASP A 101 10.43 10.02 9.86
CA ASP A 101 11.36 9.05 9.24
C ASP A 101 12.57 9.74 8.61
N LEU A 102 12.38 10.94 8.06
CA LEU A 102 13.47 11.72 7.47
C LEU A 102 14.38 12.37 8.54
N SER A 103 13.82 12.71 9.70
CA SER A 103 14.58 13.25 10.84
C SER A 103 15.08 12.17 11.80
N ALA A 104 14.69 10.91 11.59
CA ALA A 104 15.15 9.80 12.40
C ALA A 104 16.66 9.63 12.22
N VAL A 105 17.40 9.83 13.32
CA VAL A 105 18.81 9.46 13.37
C VAL A 105 18.89 7.96 13.10
N PRO A 106 19.68 7.51 12.10
CA PRO A 106 19.79 6.09 11.80
C PRO A 106 20.23 5.36 13.06
N LYS A 107 19.40 4.43 13.54
CA LYS A 107 19.76 3.58 14.68
C LYS A 107 21.03 2.83 14.28
N ARG A 108 22.16 3.21 14.89
CA ARG A 108 23.45 2.55 14.71
C ARG A 108 23.22 1.07 14.92
N GLN A 109 23.29 0.28 13.84
CA GLN A 109 23.22 -1.17 13.94
C GLN A 109 24.45 -1.59 14.73
N VAL A 110 24.28 -1.83 16.03
CA VAL A 110 25.32 -2.42 16.86
C VAL A 110 25.55 -3.80 16.26
N ARG A 111 26.66 -3.96 15.55
CA ARG A 111 27.06 -5.25 14.99
C ARG A 111 27.14 -6.24 16.14
N LYS A 112 26.16 -7.15 16.19
CA LYS A 112 26.03 -8.20 17.22
C LYS A 112 27.20 -9.21 17.19
N SER A 113 28.10 -9.10 16.22
CA SER A 113 29.17 -10.05 15.92
C SER A 113 30.44 -9.91 16.76
N LEU A 114 30.52 -8.98 17.71
CA LEU A 114 31.70 -8.83 18.59
C LEU A 114 31.47 -9.31 20.03
N GLN A 115 30.21 -9.35 20.50
CA GLN A 115 29.88 -9.79 21.86
C GLN A 115 29.83 -11.32 22.01
N GLU A 116 29.45 -12.05 20.97
CA GLU A 116 29.38 -13.52 21.00
C GLU A 116 30.77 -14.18 20.96
N ALA A 117 31.79 -13.50 20.43
CA ALA A 117 33.17 -13.99 20.41
C ALA A 117 33.87 -13.85 21.78
N ASP A 118 33.62 -12.75 22.50
CA ASP A 118 34.17 -12.54 23.85
C ASP A 118 33.54 -13.49 24.88
N GLU A 119 32.22 -13.74 24.80
CA GLU A 119 31.56 -14.67 25.72
C GLU A 119 31.98 -16.14 25.52
N ALA A 120 32.32 -16.54 24.28
CA ALA A 120 32.84 -17.88 24.00
C ALA A 120 34.29 -18.06 24.49
N GLY A 121 35.13 -17.02 24.40
CA GLY A 121 36.50 -17.03 24.90
C GLY A 121 36.61 -17.05 26.43
N VAL A 122 35.69 -16.37 27.12
CA VAL A 122 35.65 -16.37 28.60
C VAL A 122 35.16 -17.72 29.15
N LYS A 123 34.17 -18.36 28.50
CA LYS A 123 33.64 -19.66 28.96
C LYS A 123 34.64 -20.81 28.78
N SER A 124 35.50 -20.77 27.76
CA SER A 124 36.53 -21.80 27.54
C SER A 124 37.67 -21.71 28.56
N ASN A 125 38.13 -20.50 28.88
CA ASN A 125 39.22 -20.29 29.84
C ASN A 125 38.82 -20.57 31.30
N THR A 126 37.53 -20.37 31.64
CA THR A 126 36.99 -20.66 32.98
C THR A 126 36.81 -22.17 33.22
N ARG A 127 36.57 -22.95 32.16
CA ARG A 127 36.44 -24.42 32.25
C ARG A 127 37.78 -25.14 32.40
N ALA A 128 38.86 -24.59 31.83
CA ALA A 128 40.21 -25.14 31.92
C ALA A 128 40.89 -24.94 33.29
N ARG A 129 40.47 -23.94 34.08
CA ARG A 129 41.04 -23.64 35.41
C ARG A 129 40.40 -24.41 36.58
N ARG A 130 39.36 -25.20 36.31
CA ARG A 130 38.55 -25.87 37.34
C ARG A 130 38.85 -27.37 37.49
N SER A 131 39.92 -27.86 36.84
CA SER A 131 40.37 -29.26 36.83
C SER A 131 41.82 -29.44 37.29
N GLN A 132 42.32 -28.56 38.15
CA GLN A 132 43.57 -28.71 38.91
C GLN A 132 43.23 -28.70 40.40
#